data_AF-A0A502GKB2-F1
#
_entry.id   AF-A0A502GKB2-F1
#
_cell.length_a   1.000
_cell.length_b   1.000
_cell.length_c   1.000
_cell.angle_alpha   90.00
_cell.angle_beta   90.00
_cell.angle_gamma   90.00
#
_symmetry.space_group_name_H-M   'P 1'
#
loop_
_entity.id
_entity.type
_entity.pdbx_description
1 polymer ?
#
loop_
_entity_poly.entity_id
_entity_poly.type
_entity_poly.pdbx_seq_one_letter_code
_entity_poly.pdbx_strand_id
1 'polypeptide(L)' 'MFPITDKWFYKLIQDGEFPKPIKLGRSSRWLQSEVEAWLQQRIQQSRP' A
#
# COMPACT_ATOMS: atom_id res chain seq x y z
N MET A 1 -18.73 -1.87 -3.76
CA MET A 1 -17.41 -1.34 -4.20
C MET A 1 -16.38 -2.35 -3.77
N PHE A 2 -15.66 -3.01 -4.70
CA PHE A 2 -14.83 -4.19 -4.41
C PHE A 2 -13.91 -3.94 -3.19
N PRO A 3 -14.11 -4.63 -2.05
CA PRO A 3 -13.27 -4.44 -0.90
C PRO A 3 -11.91 -5.05 -1.22
N ILE A 4 -10.90 -4.20 -1.42
CA ILE A 4 -9.52 -4.63 -1.39
C ILE A 4 -9.29 -5.17 0.02
N THR A 5 -9.24 -6.49 0.15
CA THR A 5 -9.11 -7.15 1.45
C THR A 5 -7.72 -6.93 2.05
N ASP A 6 -7.61 -6.96 3.38
CA ASP A 6 -6.34 -6.85 4.09
C ASP A 6 -5.29 -7.85 3.58
N LYS A 7 -5.72 -9.07 3.19
CA LYS A 7 -4.83 -10.11 2.65
C LYS A 7 -4.06 -9.65 1.41
N TRP A 8 -4.69 -8.84 0.56
CA TRP A 8 -4.06 -8.35 -0.66
C TRP A 8 -2.91 -7.38 -0.32
N PHE A 9 -3.13 -6.45 0.61
CA PHE A 9 -2.07 -5.57 1.09
C PHE A 9 -0.93 -6.36 1.74
N TYR A 10 -1.23 -7.36 2.56
CA TYR A 10 -0.18 -8.21 3.16
C TYR A 10 0.65 -8.95 2.11
N LYS A 11 0.02 -9.44 1.03
CA LYS A 11 0.76 -10.06 -0.08
C LYS A 11 1.69 -9.04 -0.76
N LEU A 12 1.22 -7.83 -1.06
CA LEU A 12 2.08 -6.81 -1.66
C LEU A 12 3.22 -6.38 -0.73
N ILE A 13 2.98 -6.33 0.58
CA ILE A 13 4.03 -6.04 1.56
C ILE A 13 5.08 -7.17 1.59
N GLN A 14 4.66 -8.43 1.48
CA GLN A 14 5.57 -9.58 1.36
C GLN A 14 6.38 -9.53 0.05
N ASP A 15 5.72 -9.19 -1.05
CA ASP A 15 6.33 -9.05 -2.37
C ASP A 15 7.21 -7.79 -2.49
N GLY A 16 7.24 -6.92 -1.46
CA GLY A 16 8.02 -5.68 -1.44
C GLY A 16 7.44 -4.56 -2.32
N GLU A 17 6.22 -4.74 -2.82
CA GLU A 17 5.56 -3.82 -3.74
C GLU A 17 4.72 -2.75 -3.05
N PHE A 18 4.46 -2.84 -1.74
CA PHE A 18 3.66 -1.87 -0.99
C PHE A 18 4.38 -1.42 0.30
N PRO A 19 4.21 -0.17 0.74
CA PRO A 19 4.84 0.31 1.97
C PRO A 19 4.53 -0.56 3.19
N LYS A 20 5.53 -0.79 4.03
CA LYS A 20 5.33 -1.51 5.30
C LYS A 20 4.55 -0.63 6.27
N PRO A 21 3.57 -1.19 7.00
CA PRO A 21 2.82 -0.40 7.97
C PRO A 21 3.68 -0.05 9.19
N ILE A 22 3.42 1.13 9.74
CA ILE A 22 3.86 1.57 11.05
C ILE A 22 2.85 1.07 12.10
N LYS A 23 3.35 0.50 13.19
CA LYS A 23 2.52 0.04 14.30
C LYS A 23 2.19 1.19 15.25
N LEU A 24 0.90 1.49 15.38
CA LEU A 24 0.34 2.39 16.38
C LEU A 24 -0.56 1.58 17.31
N GLY A 25 0.04 1.00 18.35
CA GLY A 25 -0.61 0.05 19.24
C GLY A 25 -1.07 -1.21 18.48
N ARG A 26 -2.37 -1.53 18.58
CA ARG A 26 -2.97 -2.66 17.85
C ARG A 26 -3.25 -2.35 16.38
N SER A 27 -3.18 -1.09 15.98
CA SER A 27 -3.47 -0.67 14.61
C SER A 27 -2.20 -0.61 13.77
N SER A 28 -2.28 -1.17 12.56
CA SER A 28 -1.32 -0.92 11.48
C SER A 28 -1.76 0.33 10.73
N ARG A 29 -0.86 1.27 10.49
CA ARG A 29 -1.11 2.50 9.72
C ARG A 29 0.00 2.72 8.71
N TRP A 30 -0.22 3.58 7.73
CA TRP A 30 0.80 3.98 6.75
C TRP A 30 0.92 5.49 6.72
N LEU A 31 2.10 5.98 6.34
CA LEU A 31 2.24 7.39 6.00
C LEU A 31 1.51 7.66 4.69
N GLN A 32 0.68 8.70 4.69
CA GLN A 32 -0.08 9.10 3.50
C GLN A 32 0.86 9.35 2.31
N SER A 33 1.99 10.02 2.53
CA SER A 33 2.97 10.33 1.49
C SER A 33 3.56 9.07 0.83
N GLU A 34 3.81 8.00 1.59
CA GLU A 34 4.33 6.74 1.04
C GLU A 34 3.28 6.03 0.17
N VAL A 35 2.03 6.02 0.61
CA VAL A 35 0.91 5.43 -0.14
C VAL A 35 0.63 6.23 -1.40
N GLU A 36 0.66 7.56 -1.32
CA GLU A 36 0.50 8.44 -2.48
C GLU A 36 1.64 8.25 -3.48
N ALA A 37 2.90 8.20 -3.03
CA ALA A 37 4.04 7.94 -3.90
C ALA A 37 3.90 6.59 -4.62
N TRP A 38 3.52 5.53 -3.89
CA TRP A 38 3.25 4.22 -4.48
C TRP A 38 2.15 4.26 -5.54
N LEU A 39 1.04 4.97 -5.26
CA LEU A 39 -0.06 5.12 -6.20
C LEU A 39 0.37 5.86 -7.46
N GLN A 40 1.12 6.96 -7.33
CA GLN A 40 1.63 7.74 -8.46
C GLN A 40 2.55 6.90 -9.35
N GLN A 41 3.45 6.09 -8.75
CA GLN A 41 4.29 5.16 -9.51
C GLN A 41 3.45 4.19 -10.36
N ARG A 42 2.37 3.64 -9.81
CA ARG A 42 1.46 2.72 -10.53
C ARG A 42 0.69 3.44 -11.64
N ILE A 43 0.25 4.67 -11.41
CA ILE A 43 -0.40 5.49 -12.44
C ILE A 43 0.57 5.73 -13.60
N GLN A 44 1.81 6.13 -13.31
CA GLN A 44 2.83 6.38 -14.32
C GLN A 44 3.22 5.12 -15.09
N GLN A 45 3.33 3.97 -14.42
CA GLN A 45 3.56 2.67 -15.07
C GLN A 45 2.39 2.27 -16.00
N SER A 46 1.15 2.59 -15.59
CA SER A 46 -0.05 2.23 -16.35
C SER A 46 -0.35 3.21 -17.50
N ARG A 47 0.14 4.44 -17.42
CA ARG A 47 -0.11 5.54 -18.36
C ARG A 47 1.20 6.28 -18.63
N PRO A 48 2.03 5.79 -19.57
CA PRO A 48 3.29 6.43 -19.93
C PRO A 48 3.07 7.80 -20.59
#